data_AF-A0A377PPS5-F1
#
_entry.id   AF-A0A377PPS5-F1
#
_cell.length_a   1.000
_cell.length_b   1.000
_cell.length_c   1.000
_cell.angle_alpha   90.00
_cell.angle_beta   90.00
_cell.angle_gamma   90.00
#
_symmetry.space_group_name_H-M   'P 1'
#
loop_
_entity.id
_entity.type
_entity.pdbx_description
1 polymer ?
#
loop_
_entity_poly.entity_id
_entity_poly.type
_entity_poly.pdbx_seq_one_letter_code
_entity_poly.pdbx_strand_id
1 'polypeptide(L)'
;MAETLLGSHTREGVVKAFKQLAGRHWGWVGVLGVTCSWCIFSFYSVVGGWTVGYTFMAAAGKLNITDSSQLNSLFTDFISNPFLPVITHLLFAALTCYVVLGGVQRGVEKAVKIMMPLLFLIMLVLIVVGMTLPGSSAGLKLFLYP
;
A
#
# COMPACT_ATOMS: atom_id res chain seq x y z
N MET A 1 13.78 5.31 14.78
CA MET A 1 14.34 4.70 16.02
C MET A 1 13.63 5.12 17.29
N ALA A 2 13.25 6.40 17.46
CA ALA A 2 12.54 6.86 18.67
C ALA A 2 11.23 6.09 18.96
N GLU A 3 10.40 5.84 17.95
CA GLU A 3 9.13 5.10 18.09
C GLU A 3 9.33 3.63 18.48
N THR A 4 10.34 2.98 17.91
CA THR A 4 10.68 1.57 18.23
C THR A 4 11.12 1.42 19.68
N LEU A 5 11.93 2.38 20.18
CA LEU A 5 12.35 2.41 21.58
C LEU A 5 11.18 2.70 22.53
N LEU A 6 10.31 3.65 22.16
CA LEU A 6 9.08 3.94 22.92
C LEU A 6 8.19 2.69 23.04
N GLY A 7 7.97 1.99 21.93
CA GLY A 7 7.14 0.79 21.90
C GLY A 7 7.74 -0.39 22.67
N SER A 8 9.05 -0.64 22.55
CA SER A 8 9.70 -1.76 23.24
C SER A 8 9.81 -1.55 24.75
N HIS A 9 9.97 -0.30 25.20
CA HIS A 9 10.04 0.07 26.61
C HIS A 9 8.68 0.03 27.30
N THR A 10 7.61 0.49 26.64
CA THR A 10 6.27 0.57 27.24
C THR A 10 5.44 -0.70 27.05
N ARG A 11 5.66 -1.47 25.96
CA ARG A 11 4.88 -2.66 25.56
C ARG A 11 3.36 -2.45 25.53
N GLU A 12 2.95 -1.21 25.31
CA GLU A 12 1.56 -0.76 25.35
C GLU A 12 1.16 -0.14 24.00
N GLY A 13 -0.15 0.01 23.78
CA GLY A 13 -0.67 0.73 22.60
C GLY A 13 -0.25 2.21 22.60
N VAL A 14 -0.18 2.82 21.41
CA VAL A 14 0.37 4.17 21.17
C VAL A 14 -0.10 5.22 22.19
N VAL A 15 -1.41 5.31 22.46
CA VAL A 15 -1.97 6.29 23.41
C VAL A 15 -1.47 6.06 24.84
N LYS A 16 -1.38 4.81 25.28
CA LYS A 16 -0.91 4.46 26.62
C LYS A 16 0.60 4.62 26.74
N ALA A 17 1.35 4.27 25.69
CA ALA A 17 2.80 4.45 25.63
C ALA A 17 3.20 5.91 25.89
N PHE A 18 2.53 6.87 25.22
CA PHE A 18 2.76 8.30 25.46
C PHE A 18 2.35 8.74 26.88
N LYS A 19 1.23 8.23 27.41
CA LYS A 19 0.80 8.55 28.78
C LYS A 19 1.78 8.04 29.84
N GLN A 20 2.38 6.87 29.62
CA GLN A 20 3.29 6.22 30.55
C GLN A 20 4.67 6.90 30.57
N LEU A 21 5.20 7.29 29.40
CA LEU A 21 6.54 7.86 29.32
C LEU A 21 6.57 9.38 29.54
N ALA A 22 5.64 10.12 28.95
CA ALA A 22 5.64 11.59 28.96
C ALA A 22 4.60 12.20 29.92
N GLY A 23 3.80 11.37 30.59
CA GLY A 23 2.76 11.79 31.54
C GLY A 23 1.37 11.95 30.91
N ARG A 24 0.34 12.06 31.77
CA ARG A 24 -1.07 12.01 31.35
C ARG A 24 -1.45 13.08 30.31
N HIS A 25 -0.80 14.24 30.35
CA HIS A 25 -1.03 15.36 29.43
C HIS A 25 -0.50 15.11 28.01
N TRP A 26 0.33 14.10 27.78
CA TRP A 26 0.88 13.79 26.44
C TRP A 26 0.10 12.72 25.70
N GLY A 27 -0.96 12.18 26.30
CA GLY A 27 -1.80 11.16 25.67
C GLY A 27 -2.49 11.60 24.38
N TRP A 28 -2.70 12.91 24.17
CA TRP A 28 -3.31 13.44 22.94
C TRP A 28 -2.44 13.20 21.70
N VAL A 29 -1.10 13.18 21.85
CA VAL A 29 -0.18 12.90 20.73
C VAL A 29 -0.42 11.48 20.20
N GLY A 30 -0.62 10.52 21.10
CA GLY A 30 -0.97 9.16 20.70
C GLY A 30 -2.36 9.07 20.05
N VAL A 31 -3.32 9.89 20.49
CA VAL A 31 -4.64 9.96 19.85
C VAL A 31 -4.52 10.52 18.43
N LEU A 32 -3.74 11.60 18.23
CA LEU A 32 -3.45 12.13 16.91
C LEU A 32 -2.81 11.08 15.99
N GLY A 33 -1.85 10.29 16.48
CA GLY A 33 -1.25 9.22 15.67
C GLY A 33 -2.27 8.18 15.19
N VAL A 34 -3.20 7.79 16.05
CA VAL A 34 -4.30 6.87 15.70
C VAL A 34 -5.26 7.51 14.70
N THR A 35 -5.64 8.78 14.93
CA THR A 35 -6.52 9.53 14.01
C THR A 35 -5.87 9.71 12.64
N CYS A 36 -4.57 10.07 12.58
CA CYS A 36 -3.82 10.16 11.34
C CYS A 36 -3.77 8.82 10.60
N SER A 37 -3.51 7.72 11.31
CA SER A 37 -3.50 6.38 10.72
C SER A 37 -4.87 6.02 10.13
N TRP A 38 -5.95 6.36 10.82
CA TRP A 38 -7.31 6.15 10.34
C TRP A 38 -7.64 7.01 9.12
N CYS A 39 -7.27 8.29 9.12
CA CYS A 39 -7.42 9.18 7.98
C CYS A 39 -6.60 8.71 6.76
N ILE A 40 -5.39 8.19 6.98
CA ILE A 40 -4.57 7.64 5.89
C ILE A 40 -5.26 6.40 5.30
N PHE A 41 -5.76 5.50 6.15
CA PHE A 41 -6.40 4.28 5.69
C PHE A 41 -7.65 4.54 4.84
N SER A 42 -8.41 5.61 5.11
CA SER A 42 -9.66 5.91 4.39
C SER A 42 -9.46 6.10 2.88
N PHE A 43 -8.37 6.76 2.46
CA PHE A 43 -8.04 6.91 1.04
C PHE A 43 -7.06 5.84 0.55
N TYR A 44 -6.16 5.35 1.40
CA TYR A 44 -5.17 4.35 1.02
C TYR A 44 -5.83 3.03 0.59
N SER A 45 -6.90 2.64 1.28
CA SER A 45 -7.68 1.46 0.94
C SER A 45 -8.41 1.57 -0.41
N VAL A 46 -8.71 2.79 -0.90
CA VAL A 46 -9.28 3.00 -2.24
C VAL A 46 -8.22 2.74 -3.30
N VAL A 47 -7.01 3.28 -3.14
CA VAL A 47 -5.86 3.02 -4.04
C VAL A 47 -5.46 1.54 -4.00
N GLY A 48 -5.50 0.92 -2.83
CA GLY A 48 -5.35 -0.53 -2.68
C GLY A 48 -6.42 -1.31 -3.45
N GLY A 49 -7.67 -0.85 -3.41
CA GLY A 49 -8.77 -1.39 -4.21
C GLY A 49 -8.50 -1.31 -5.72
N TRP A 50 -7.98 -0.19 -6.22
CA TRP A 50 -7.59 -0.07 -7.63
C TRP A 50 -6.55 -1.13 -8.01
N THR A 51 -5.55 -1.34 -7.16
CA THR A 51 -4.51 -2.37 -7.38
C THR A 51 -5.12 -3.77 -7.48
N VAL A 52 -6.07 -4.11 -6.61
CA VAL A 52 -6.79 -5.39 -6.64
C VAL A 52 -7.62 -5.51 -7.92
N GLY A 53 -8.37 -4.46 -8.29
CA GLY A 53 -9.16 -4.43 -9.52
C GLY A 53 -8.30 -4.64 -10.78
N TYR A 54 -7.19 -3.92 -10.87
CA TYR A 54 -6.23 -4.05 -11.97
C TYR A 54 -5.57 -5.44 -12.01
N THR A 55 -5.31 -6.04 -10.86
CA THR A 55 -4.78 -7.42 -10.80
C THR A 55 -5.76 -8.41 -11.43
N PHE A 56 -7.07 -8.30 -11.13
CA PHE A 56 -8.09 -9.13 -11.78
C PHE A 56 -8.23 -8.84 -13.27
N MET A 57 -8.16 -7.58 -13.69
CA MET A 57 -8.20 -7.21 -15.10
C MET A 57 -7.00 -7.76 -15.88
N ALA A 58 -5.80 -7.71 -15.27
CA ALA A 58 -4.59 -8.30 -15.82
C ALA A 58 -4.74 -9.81 -15.98
N ALA A 59 -5.22 -10.49 -14.94
CA ALA A 59 -5.46 -11.94 -14.96
C ALA A 59 -6.51 -12.35 -16.01
N ALA A 60 -7.51 -11.50 -16.26
CA ALA A 60 -8.53 -11.69 -17.28
C ALA A 60 -8.06 -11.29 -18.71
N GLY A 61 -6.82 -10.84 -18.88
CA GLY A 61 -6.27 -10.42 -20.18
C GLY A 61 -6.81 -9.09 -20.71
N LYS A 62 -7.57 -8.33 -19.90
CA LYS A 62 -8.18 -7.05 -20.32
C LYS A 62 -7.19 -5.91 -20.48
N LEU A 63 -5.96 -6.08 -19.99
CA LEU A 63 -4.88 -5.09 -20.08
C LEU A 63 -3.94 -5.31 -21.28
N ASN A 64 -4.21 -6.30 -22.15
CA ASN A 64 -3.43 -6.56 -23.37
C ASN A 64 -3.76 -5.54 -24.48
N ILE A 65 -3.67 -4.26 -24.15
CA ILE A 65 -3.99 -3.14 -25.03
C ILE A 65 -2.69 -2.38 -25.29
N THR A 66 -2.35 -2.19 -26.57
CA THR A 66 -1.14 -1.47 -26.98
C THR A 66 -1.35 0.04 -27.11
N ASP A 67 -2.59 0.49 -27.16
CA ASP A 67 -2.99 1.89 -27.27
C ASP A 67 -3.08 2.56 -25.89
N SER A 68 -2.22 3.55 -25.65
CA SER A 68 -2.19 4.32 -24.40
C SER A 68 -3.46 5.12 -24.15
N SER A 69 -4.16 5.57 -25.19
CA SER A 69 -5.42 6.33 -25.02
C SER A 69 -6.52 5.46 -24.43
N GLN A 70 -6.61 4.20 -24.89
CA GLN A 70 -7.56 3.21 -24.40
C GLN A 70 -7.27 2.79 -22.95
N LEU A 71 -5.99 2.68 -22.57
CA LEU A 71 -5.60 2.42 -21.18
C LEU A 71 -6.01 3.57 -20.24
N ASN A 72 -5.89 4.82 -20.68
CA ASN A 72 -6.36 5.98 -19.92
C ASN A 72 -7.88 6.01 -19.78
N SER A 73 -8.61 5.71 -20.86
CA SER A 73 -10.07 5.59 -20.81
C SER A 73 -10.50 4.47 -19.86
N LEU A 74 -9.85 3.31 -19.92
CA LEU A 74 -10.12 2.18 -19.01
C LEU A 74 -9.93 2.57 -17.54
N PHE A 75 -8.89 3.33 -17.21
CA PHE A 75 -8.71 3.87 -15.86
C PHE A 75 -9.82 4.84 -15.48
N THR A 76 -10.15 5.78 -16.37
CA THR A 76 -11.17 6.81 -16.12
C THR A 76 -12.54 6.17 -15.91
N ASP A 77 -12.90 5.19 -16.74
CA ASP A 77 -14.14 4.42 -16.63
C ASP A 77 -14.18 3.61 -15.34
N PHE A 78 -13.04 3.04 -14.93
CA PHE A 78 -12.93 2.29 -13.69
C PHE A 78 -13.22 3.18 -12.47
N ILE A 79 -12.54 4.33 -12.36
CA ILE A 79 -12.69 5.23 -11.20
C ILE A 79 -14.02 5.99 -11.20
N SER A 80 -14.60 6.24 -12.38
CA SER A 80 -15.88 6.93 -12.53
C SER A 80 -17.07 6.00 -12.32
N ASN A 81 -16.85 4.69 -12.30
CA ASN A 81 -17.90 3.72 -12.01
C ASN A 81 -18.33 3.82 -10.53
N PRO A 82 -19.63 3.87 -10.23
CA PRO A 82 -20.11 4.05 -8.84
C PRO A 82 -19.93 2.81 -7.95
N PHE A 83 -19.79 1.61 -8.53
CA PHE A 83 -19.77 0.36 -7.78
C PHE A 83 -18.40 -0.30 -7.76
N LEU A 84 -17.68 -0.28 -8.88
CA LEU A 84 -16.47 -1.07 -9.08
C LEU A 84 -15.31 -0.66 -8.14
N PRO A 85 -14.99 0.63 -7.96
CA PRO A 85 -14.03 1.08 -6.95
C PRO A 85 -14.46 0.75 -5.52
N VAL A 86 -15.76 0.82 -5.22
CA VAL A 86 -16.31 0.52 -3.89
C VAL A 86 -16.16 -0.97 -3.57
N ILE A 87 -16.53 -1.85 -4.50
CA ILE A 87 -16.42 -3.31 -4.32
C ILE A 87 -14.94 -3.70 -4.15
N THR A 88 -14.06 -3.17 -4.98
CA THR A 88 -12.62 -3.49 -4.92
C THR A 88 -11.96 -2.91 -3.66
N HIS A 89 -12.36 -1.72 -3.22
CA HIS A 89 -11.99 -1.15 -1.93
C HIS A 89 -12.42 -2.05 -0.76
N LEU A 90 -13.69 -2.49 -0.74
CA LEU A 90 -14.21 -3.37 0.31
C LEU A 90 -13.48 -4.72 0.31
N LEU A 91 -13.15 -5.25 -0.87
CA LEU A 91 -12.35 -6.46 -1.00
C LEU A 91 -10.94 -6.26 -0.44
N PHE A 92 -10.27 -5.15 -0.76
CA PHE A 92 -8.96 -4.81 -0.21
C PHE A 92 -9.01 -4.65 1.32
N ALA A 93 -10.03 -3.96 1.84
CA ALA A 93 -10.24 -3.79 3.27
C ALA A 93 -10.50 -5.13 3.97
N ALA A 94 -11.28 -6.03 3.36
CA ALA A 94 -11.53 -7.38 3.86
C ALA A 94 -10.25 -8.24 3.90
N LEU A 95 -9.42 -8.18 2.85
CA LEU A 95 -8.11 -8.86 2.83
C LEU A 95 -7.18 -8.31 3.92
N THR A 96 -7.14 -6.98 4.08
CA THR A 96 -6.36 -6.33 5.15
C THR A 96 -6.85 -6.76 6.52
N CYS A 97 -8.16 -6.77 6.74
CA CYS A 97 -8.78 -7.22 7.99
C CYS A 97 -8.44 -8.70 8.27
N TYR A 98 -8.53 -9.56 7.26
CA TYR A 98 -8.17 -10.99 7.39
C TYR A 98 -6.72 -11.18 7.89
N VAL A 99 -5.76 -10.43 7.32
CA VAL A 99 -4.36 -10.48 7.78
C VAL A 99 -4.20 -9.97 9.21
N VAL A 100 -4.89 -8.87 9.56
CA VAL A 100 -4.83 -8.29 10.91
C VAL A 100 -5.47 -9.20 11.97
N LEU A 101 -6.57 -9.88 11.65
CA LEU A 101 -7.23 -10.84 12.54
C LEU A 101 -6.34 -12.04 12.87
N GLY A 102 -5.39 -12.40 12.00
CA GLY A 102 -4.35 -13.40 12.27
C GLY A 102 -3.33 -12.97 13.34
N GLY A 103 -3.38 -11.72 13.82
CA GLY A 103 -2.43 -11.16 14.78
C GLY A 103 -1.05 -10.88 14.19
N VAL A 104 -0.14 -10.40 15.03
CA VAL A 104 1.20 -9.94 14.59
C VAL A 104 2.03 -11.09 14.01
N GLN A 105 2.23 -12.16 14.77
CA GLN A 105 3.15 -13.25 14.38
C GLN A 105 2.61 -14.15 13.27
N ARG A 106 1.30 -14.47 13.30
CA ARG A 106 0.69 -15.44 12.36
C ARG A 106 0.05 -14.78 11.15
N GLY A 107 -0.35 -13.52 11.24
CA GLY A 107 -0.91 -12.74 10.14
C GLY A 107 0.15 -11.82 9.52
N VAL A 108 0.38 -10.68 10.17
CA VAL A 108 1.16 -9.56 9.61
C VAL A 108 2.59 -9.96 9.27
N GLU A 109 3.32 -10.58 10.21
CA GLU A 109 4.73 -10.91 10.02
C GLU A 109 4.94 -11.94 8.90
N LYS A 110 4.06 -12.96 8.82
CA LYS A 110 4.11 -13.96 7.75
C LYS A 110 3.81 -13.33 6.38
N ALA A 111 2.78 -12.50 6.30
CA ALA A 111 2.43 -11.80 5.07
C ALA A 111 3.62 -10.95 4.60
N VAL A 112 4.20 -10.11 5.47
CA VAL A 112 5.34 -9.25 5.14
C VAL A 112 6.57 -10.06 4.73
N LYS A 113 6.87 -11.17 5.42
CA LYS A 113 8.00 -12.06 5.08
C LYS A 113 7.91 -12.66 3.68
N ILE A 114 6.70 -12.84 3.14
CA ILE A 114 6.49 -13.38 1.79
C ILE A 114 6.38 -12.23 0.77
N MET A 115 5.59 -11.20 1.09
CA MET A 115 5.29 -10.09 0.17
C MET A 115 6.53 -9.23 -0.13
N MET A 116 7.40 -8.99 0.85
CA MET A 116 8.58 -8.14 0.65
C MET A 116 9.61 -8.75 -0.32
N PRO A 117 10.03 -10.02 -0.19
CA PRO A 117 10.89 -10.65 -1.19
C PRO A 117 10.24 -10.74 -2.57
N LEU A 118 8.94 -11.01 -2.63
CA LEU A 118 8.21 -11.10 -3.90
C LEU A 118 8.19 -9.74 -4.62
N LEU A 119 7.90 -8.66 -3.90
CA LEU A 119 7.94 -7.30 -4.43
C LEU A 119 9.34 -6.98 -4.98
N PHE A 120 10.38 -7.31 -4.23
CA PHE A 120 11.76 -7.09 -4.65
C PHE A 120 12.10 -7.84 -5.94
N LEU A 121 11.67 -9.09 -6.06
CA LEU A 121 11.89 -9.89 -7.26
C LEU A 121 11.13 -9.34 -8.47
N ILE A 122 9.86 -8.97 -8.31
CA ILE A 122 9.06 -8.35 -9.38
C ILE A 122 9.72 -7.04 -9.84
N MET A 123 10.20 -6.23 -8.89
CA MET A 123 10.89 -4.99 -9.21
C MET A 123 12.16 -5.23 -10.04
N LEU A 124 12.97 -6.23 -9.70
CA LEU A 124 14.14 -6.59 -10.50
C LEU A 124 13.77 -7.01 -11.92
N VAL A 125 12.72 -7.82 -12.08
CA VAL A 125 12.22 -8.21 -13.40
C VAL A 125 11.78 -6.99 -14.21
N LEU A 126 11.02 -6.07 -13.59
CA LEU A 126 10.56 -4.84 -14.24
C LEU A 126 11.73 -3.92 -14.63
N ILE A 127 12.78 -3.85 -13.83
CA ILE A 127 14.00 -3.09 -14.16
C ILE A 127 14.66 -3.70 -15.41
N VAL A 128 14.87 -5.01 -15.43
CA VAL A 128 15.51 -5.69 -16.56
C VAL A 128 14.68 -5.50 -17.84
N VAL A 129 13.36 -5.71 -17.78
CA VAL A 129 12.45 -5.49 -18.92
C VAL A 129 12.41 -4.02 -19.33
N GLY A 130 12.40 -3.09 -18.37
CA GLY A 130 12.42 -1.65 -18.66
C GLY A 130 13.70 -1.23 -19.38
N MET A 131 14.84 -1.85 -19.06
CA MET A 131 16.12 -1.58 -19.72
C MET A 131 16.16 -2.10 -21.17
N THR A 132 15.41 -3.15 -21.51
CA THR A 132 15.37 -3.70 -22.88
C THR A 132 14.41 -2.95 -23.80
N LEU A 133 13.55 -2.09 -23.26
CA LEU A 133 12.61 -1.28 -24.07
C LEU A 133 13.31 -0.13 -24.81
N PRO A 134 12.84 0.21 -26.03
CA PRO A 134 13.35 1.36 -26.75
C PRO A 134 13.10 2.65 -25.97
N GLY A 135 14.11 3.53 -25.88
CA GLY A 135 14.04 4.78 -25.13
C GLY A 135 14.48 4.69 -23.66
N SER A 136 14.90 3.51 -23.18
CA SER A 136 15.39 3.32 -21.80
C SER A 136 16.57 4.24 -21.43
N SER A 137 17.48 4.50 -22.38
CA SER A 137 18.62 5.41 -22.17
C SER A 137 18.22 6.87 -21.97
N ALA A 138 17.14 7.33 -22.62
CA ALA A 138 16.58 8.67 -22.42
C ALA A 138 15.86 8.75 -21.06
N GLY A 139 15.09 7.73 -20.70
CA GLY A 139 14.46 7.63 -19.38
C GLY A 139 15.48 7.64 -18.23
N LEU A 140 16.59 6.92 -18.40
CA LEU A 140 17.66 6.89 -17.40
C LEU A 140 18.35 8.25 -17.25
N LYS A 141 18.57 8.97 -18.36
CA LYS A 141 19.11 10.33 -18.31
C LYS A 141 18.16 11.27 -17.58
N LEU A 142 16.87 11.24 -17.88
CA LEU A 142 15.87 12.06 -17.19
C LEU A 142 15.79 11.74 -15.69
N PHE A 143 15.95 10.48 -15.30
CA PHE A 143 15.85 10.06 -13.91
C PHE A 143 17.11 10.41 -13.08
N LEU A 144 18.31 10.30 -13.67
CA LEU A 144 19.58 10.46 -12.94
C LEU A 144 20.24 11.83 -13.09
N TYR A 145 19.93 12.56 -14.16
CA TYR A 145 20.47 13.91 -14.35
C TYR A 145 19.52 14.92 -13.72
N PRO A 146 20.01 15.75 -12.79
CA PRO A 146 19.20 16.78 -12.13
C PRO A 146 18.76 17.88 -13.10
#